data_AF-A0A093V1B6-F1
#
_entry.id   AF-A0A093V1B6-F1
#
_cell.length_a   1.000
_cell.length_b   1.000
_cell.length_c   1.000
_cell.angle_alpha   90.00
_cell.angle_beta   90.00
_cell.angle_gamma   90.00
#
_symmetry.space_group_name_H-M   'P 1'
#
loop_
_entity.id
_entity.type
_entity.pdbx_description
1 polymer ?
#
loop_
_entity_poly.entity_id
_entity_poly.type
_entity_poly.pdbx_seq_one_letter_code
_entity_poly.pdbx_strand_id
1 'polypeptide(L)'
;MPRVPFLGRLAWAEYLALFASLSLVFCEGFLRLVTLCLPDPIIRFCYQQSKALFNAVASTQTRGFRAKTKSVAESIAHAVDFADLCSIYGYETEEHIVQTKDGYLLGLHRLPYRRGEEADYVNAGKNGTRKKVVYLHHGLLMNSEVWVCLTDEQRCLPFQLVERGYDVWLGNNRGNKYSKKSTQSSPASADFWNFSIDEFAFHDIPDSIEYILEVTKQPSLSYIGFSQGTAQAFAALSVHPTLNQKVDVFVALAPAMSPAGLYNGIVDALMKASPQVVFLAFGRRSILSSTAMWQSILYPPIFVRIIDISLQMLFNWTGENISQPQKLAAYPHLYSFTSTKSVVHWFQIIRNKAFQMYDDEVGGPLAVGNNSRYYKPVRYPTRNIRSPIVLIYGGSDSLVDIGVMLRELPRRTTVREIPKYEHLDFLWASDVDSLVFRHVYDALERHAGGQSTVKIPLQITGPETASNGDQLSLRPDEEEVKRNAPSRRHLNADSMNSVNGDFSPNNLTYGDQDC
;
A
#
# COMPACT_ATOMS: atom_id res chain seq x y z
N MET A 1 -18.39 -47.54 -26.93
CA MET A 1 -18.82 -46.56 -25.91
C MET A 1 -18.17 -45.22 -26.23
N PRO A 2 -18.94 -44.13 -26.38
CA PRO A 2 -18.35 -42.81 -26.63
C PRO A 2 -17.53 -42.39 -25.41
N ARG A 3 -16.26 -42.02 -25.63
CA ARG A 3 -15.38 -41.48 -24.59
C ARG A 3 -15.83 -40.06 -24.28
N VAL A 4 -16.34 -39.84 -23.07
CA VAL A 4 -16.69 -38.51 -22.57
C VAL A 4 -15.41 -37.64 -22.53
N PRO A 5 -15.36 -36.45 -23.16
CA PRO A 5 -14.10 -35.75 -23.44
C PRO A 5 -13.43 -35.05 -22.25
N PHE A 6 -14.00 -35.21 -21.05
CA PHE A 6 -13.62 -34.45 -19.86
C PHE A 6 -12.82 -35.26 -18.82
N LEU A 7 -12.78 -36.59 -18.95
CA LEU A 7 -12.27 -37.50 -17.90
C LEU A 7 -10.80 -37.94 -18.07
N GLY A 8 -10.08 -37.43 -19.06
CA GLY A 8 -8.72 -37.92 -19.38
C GLY A 8 -7.65 -36.85 -19.58
N ARG A 9 -7.94 -35.58 -19.28
CA ARG A 9 -7.01 -34.46 -19.57
C ARG A 9 -6.43 -33.77 -18.34
N LEU A 10 -6.93 -34.08 -17.16
CA LEU A 10 -6.50 -33.46 -15.92
C LEU A 10 -5.77 -34.51 -15.06
N ALA A 11 -4.66 -34.13 -14.45
CA ALA A 11 -4.03 -34.93 -13.41
C ALA A 11 -4.96 -35.03 -12.19
N TRP A 12 -4.82 -36.07 -11.36
CA TRP A 12 -5.62 -36.22 -10.14
C TRP A 12 -5.59 -34.98 -9.22
N ALA A 13 -4.41 -34.34 -9.11
CA ALA A 13 -4.25 -33.10 -8.36
C ALA A 13 -5.07 -31.93 -8.95
N GLU A 14 -5.23 -31.89 -10.27
CA GLU A 14 -6.00 -30.87 -10.96
C GLU A 14 -7.50 -31.11 -10.83
N TYR A 15 -7.96 -32.37 -10.79
CA TYR A 15 -9.34 -32.68 -10.41
C TYR A 15 -9.64 -32.31 -8.96
N LEU A 16 -8.69 -32.54 -8.04
CA LEU A 16 -8.84 -32.16 -6.64
C LEU A 16 -8.90 -30.62 -6.50
N ALA A 17 -8.03 -29.90 -7.21
CA ALA A 17 -8.04 -28.44 -7.26
C ALA A 17 -9.32 -27.89 -7.91
N LEU A 18 -9.79 -28.51 -8.99
CA LEU A 18 -11.04 -28.16 -9.66
C LEU A 18 -12.22 -28.38 -8.72
N PHE A 19 -12.30 -29.54 -8.05
CA PHE A 19 -13.35 -29.83 -7.09
C PHE A 19 -13.32 -28.89 -5.88
N ALA A 20 -12.13 -28.64 -5.31
CA ALA A 20 -11.95 -27.67 -4.22
C ALA A 20 -12.35 -26.25 -4.66
N SER A 21 -11.96 -25.83 -5.88
CA SER A 21 -12.33 -24.53 -6.43
C SER A 21 -13.84 -24.42 -6.64
N LEU A 22 -14.49 -25.42 -7.25
CA LEU A 22 -15.95 -25.48 -7.44
C LEU A 22 -16.69 -25.49 -6.09
N SER A 23 -16.16 -26.20 -5.10
CA SER A 23 -16.71 -26.19 -3.73
C SER A 23 -16.58 -24.80 -3.11
N LEU A 24 -15.44 -24.12 -3.28
CA LEU A 24 -15.25 -22.74 -2.85
C LEU A 24 -16.20 -21.78 -3.58
N VAL A 25 -16.44 -21.92 -4.89
CA VAL A 25 -17.42 -21.11 -5.63
C VAL A 25 -18.80 -21.29 -5.06
N PHE A 26 -19.21 -22.55 -4.87
CA PHE A 26 -20.51 -22.87 -4.34
C PHE A 26 -20.66 -22.33 -2.92
N CYS A 27 -19.63 -22.50 -2.08
CA CYS A 27 -19.60 -21.95 -0.73
C CYS A 27 -19.65 -20.41 -0.73
N GLU A 28 -18.82 -19.70 -1.50
CA GLU A 28 -18.83 -18.24 -1.55
C GLU A 28 -20.14 -17.71 -2.14
N GLY A 29 -20.66 -18.34 -3.20
CA GLY A 29 -21.95 -18.02 -3.79
C GLY A 29 -23.11 -18.23 -2.82
N PHE A 30 -23.11 -19.34 -2.09
CA PHE A 30 -24.08 -19.64 -1.05
C PHE A 30 -23.96 -18.68 0.14
N LEU A 31 -22.74 -18.44 0.64
CA LEU A 31 -22.46 -17.50 1.73
C LEU A 31 -22.90 -16.09 1.35
N ARG A 32 -22.69 -15.66 0.10
CA ARG A 32 -23.13 -14.36 -0.41
C ARG A 32 -24.66 -14.26 -0.48
N LEU A 33 -25.34 -15.32 -0.91
CA LEU A 33 -26.80 -15.37 -0.91
C LEU A 33 -27.34 -15.28 0.53
N VAL A 34 -26.75 -16.06 1.44
CA VAL A 34 -27.05 -16.03 2.87
C VAL A 34 -26.79 -14.64 3.47
N THR A 35 -25.67 -14.01 3.11
CA THR A 35 -25.31 -12.64 3.55
C THR A 35 -26.38 -11.62 3.17
N LEU A 36 -26.84 -11.66 1.91
CA LEU A 36 -27.82 -10.70 1.39
C LEU A 36 -29.19 -10.81 2.06
N CYS A 37 -29.49 -11.97 2.64
CA CYS A 37 -30.77 -12.28 3.23
C CYS A 37 -30.71 -12.48 4.75
N LEU A 38 -29.60 -12.15 5.42
CA LEU A 38 -29.47 -12.37 6.87
C LEU A 38 -30.20 -11.27 7.66
N PRO A 39 -31.33 -11.57 8.33
CA PRO A 39 -31.98 -10.59 9.18
C PRO A 39 -31.18 -10.36 10.47
N ASP A 40 -31.25 -9.15 11.02
CA ASP A 40 -30.52 -8.73 12.23
C ASP A 40 -30.61 -9.70 13.43
N PRO A 41 -31.74 -10.37 13.72
CA PRO A 41 -31.81 -11.36 14.80
C PRO A 41 -30.83 -12.53 14.60
N ILE A 42 -30.58 -12.96 13.36
CA ILE A 42 -29.65 -14.04 13.06
C ILE A 42 -28.21 -13.55 13.22
N ILE A 43 -27.89 -12.34 12.77
CA ILE A 43 -26.57 -11.71 12.98
C ILE A 43 -26.26 -11.68 14.49
N ARG A 44 -27.22 -11.18 15.29
CA ARG A 44 -27.09 -11.11 16.76
C ARG A 44 -26.95 -12.49 17.39
N PHE A 45 -27.71 -13.48 16.92
CA PHE A 45 -27.59 -14.86 17.38
C PHE A 45 -26.19 -15.44 17.12
N CYS A 46 -25.70 -15.36 15.87
CA CYS A 46 -24.37 -15.83 15.50
C CYS A 46 -23.27 -15.12 16.29
N TYR A 47 -23.40 -13.81 16.49
CA TYR A 47 -22.50 -13.02 17.32
C TYR A 47 -22.50 -13.52 18.77
N GLN A 48 -23.67 -13.76 19.37
CA GLN A 48 -23.78 -14.28 20.74
C GLN A 48 -23.18 -15.68 20.88
N GLN A 49 -23.41 -16.56 19.91
CA GLN A 49 -22.84 -17.91 19.91
C GLN A 49 -21.31 -17.89 19.77
N SER A 50 -20.77 -17.08 18.85
CA SER A 50 -19.32 -16.95 18.68
C SER A 50 -18.65 -16.34 19.92
N LYS A 51 -19.31 -15.38 20.57
CA LYS A 51 -18.87 -14.83 21.87
C LYS A 51 -18.91 -15.87 22.99
N ALA A 52 -19.95 -16.71 23.05
CA ALA A 52 -20.06 -17.79 24.04
C ALA A 52 -18.94 -18.82 23.85
N LEU A 53 -18.69 -19.25 22.61
CA LEU A 53 -17.59 -20.14 22.25
C LEU A 53 -16.23 -19.57 22.66
N PHE A 54 -15.98 -18.29 22.35
CA PHE A 54 -14.75 -17.63 22.79
C PHE A 54 -14.61 -17.65 24.31
N ASN A 55 -15.65 -17.30 25.07
CA ASN A 55 -15.59 -17.27 26.53
C ASN A 55 -15.42 -18.65 27.19
N ALA A 56 -15.83 -19.72 26.50
CA ALA A 56 -15.67 -21.10 26.95
C ALA A 56 -14.21 -21.60 26.78
N VAL A 57 -13.51 -21.10 25.76
CA VAL A 57 -12.12 -21.50 25.44
C VAL A 57 -11.10 -20.51 26.02
N ALA A 58 -11.50 -19.26 26.30
CA ALA A 58 -10.61 -18.21 26.77
C ALA A 58 -10.16 -18.40 28.23
N SER A 59 -8.84 -18.29 28.45
CA SER A 59 -8.23 -18.33 29.78
C SER A 59 -8.69 -17.17 30.69
N THR A 60 -8.55 -17.33 32.00
CA THR A 60 -8.91 -16.32 33.02
C THR A 60 -8.16 -14.99 32.84
N GLN A 61 -6.94 -15.01 32.27
CA GLN A 61 -6.17 -13.81 31.90
C GLN A 61 -6.84 -13.01 30.76
N THR A 62 -7.44 -13.69 29.78
CA THR A 62 -8.16 -13.07 28.66
C THR A 62 -9.41 -12.30 29.12
N ARG A 63 -10.00 -12.70 30.26
CA ARG A 63 -11.16 -12.02 30.87
C ARG A 63 -10.76 -10.73 31.60
N GLY A 64 -9.55 -10.63 32.16
CA GLY A 64 -9.04 -9.44 32.83
C GLY A 64 -8.60 -8.31 31.88
N PHE A 65 -8.05 -8.68 30.71
CA PHE A 65 -7.70 -7.72 29.65
C PHE A 65 -8.93 -6.93 29.15
N ARG A 66 -10.09 -7.60 29.11
CA ARG A 66 -11.38 -7.09 28.66
C ARG A 66 -11.96 -5.93 29.49
N ALA A 67 -11.56 -5.80 30.76
CA ALA A 67 -12.00 -4.70 31.62
C ALA A 67 -11.16 -3.43 31.46
N LYS A 68 -10.04 -3.49 30.72
CA LYS A 68 -9.02 -2.43 30.66
C LYS A 68 -8.74 -1.91 29.25
N THR A 69 -9.31 -2.52 28.21
CA THR A 69 -9.24 -2.00 26.84
C THR A 69 -9.97 -0.66 26.80
N LYS A 70 -9.20 0.44 26.71
CA LYS A 70 -9.67 1.83 26.72
C LYS A 70 -10.83 2.04 25.74
N SER A 71 -11.78 2.90 26.14
CA SER A 71 -12.92 3.35 25.32
C SER A 71 -12.54 3.69 23.87
N VAL A 72 -11.34 4.22 23.64
CA VAL A 72 -10.82 4.60 22.31
C VAL A 72 -10.77 3.43 21.33
N ALA A 73 -10.30 2.24 21.73
CA ALA A 73 -10.21 1.10 20.83
C ALA A 73 -11.60 0.59 20.39
N GLU A 74 -12.58 0.67 21.30
CA GLU A 74 -13.98 0.37 21.00
C GLU A 74 -14.60 1.44 20.11
N SER A 75 -14.35 2.72 20.40
CA SER A 75 -14.82 3.84 19.56
C SER A 75 -14.30 3.73 18.12
N ILE A 76 -13.02 3.39 17.94
CA ILE A 76 -12.44 3.18 16.61
C ILE A 76 -13.12 2.00 15.92
N ALA A 77 -13.19 0.83 16.57
CA ALA A 77 -13.78 -0.37 15.97
C ALA A 77 -15.26 -0.20 15.55
N HIS A 78 -15.96 0.74 16.17
CA HIS A 78 -17.36 1.07 15.90
C HIS A 78 -17.57 2.28 14.99
N ALA A 79 -16.50 3.00 14.62
CA ALA A 79 -16.59 4.12 13.69
C ALA A 79 -17.14 3.64 12.34
N VAL A 80 -18.09 4.38 11.78
CA VAL A 80 -18.79 3.96 10.56
C VAL A 80 -17.94 4.26 9.33
N ASP A 81 -17.19 5.36 9.34
CA ASP A 81 -16.41 5.85 8.21
C ASP A 81 -15.14 6.63 8.61
N PHE A 82 -14.53 7.27 7.62
CA PHE A 82 -13.28 8.00 7.77
C PHE A 82 -13.46 9.27 8.61
N ALA A 83 -14.57 9.98 8.45
CA ALA A 83 -14.88 11.19 9.20
C ALA A 83 -15.08 10.86 10.68
N ASP A 84 -15.82 9.78 10.97
CA ASP A 84 -15.98 9.28 12.35
C ASP A 84 -14.63 8.97 13.00
N LEU A 85 -13.74 8.25 12.30
CA LEU A 85 -12.40 7.93 12.80
C LEU A 85 -11.57 9.17 13.13
N CYS A 86 -11.63 10.20 12.29
CA CYS A 86 -10.93 11.46 12.50
C CYS A 86 -11.55 12.28 13.65
N SER A 87 -12.89 12.26 13.77
CA SER A 87 -13.62 12.98 14.82
C SER A 87 -13.31 12.48 16.23
N ILE A 88 -12.95 11.19 16.41
CA ILE A 88 -12.49 10.63 17.69
C ILE A 88 -11.30 11.40 18.25
N TYR A 89 -10.46 11.95 17.37
CA TYR A 89 -9.28 12.74 17.70
C TYR A 89 -9.46 14.25 17.49
N GLY A 90 -10.68 14.69 17.15
CA GLY A 90 -11.01 16.10 16.95
C GLY A 90 -10.49 16.69 15.64
N TYR A 91 -10.29 15.88 14.61
CA TYR A 91 -9.91 16.36 13.27
C TYR A 91 -11.13 16.51 12.37
N GLU A 92 -11.29 17.69 11.76
CA GLU A 92 -12.29 17.95 10.73
C GLU A 92 -11.79 17.47 9.36
N THR A 93 -12.68 16.85 8.59
CA THR A 93 -12.39 16.22 7.30
C THR A 93 -13.22 16.82 6.17
N GLU A 94 -12.66 16.87 4.97
CA GLU A 94 -13.41 17.14 3.75
C GLU A 94 -13.47 15.88 2.88
N GLU A 95 -14.59 15.69 2.17
CA GLU A 95 -14.78 14.62 1.19
C GLU A 95 -14.88 15.21 -0.22
N HIS A 96 -14.21 14.58 -1.17
CA HIS A 96 -14.17 15.01 -2.56
C HIS A 96 -14.50 13.85 -3.50
N ILE A 97 -15.36 14.11 -4.49
CA ILE A 97 -15.68 13.14 -5.53
C ILE A 97 -14.85 13.48 -6.78
N VAL A 98 -13.97 12.56 -7.17
CA VAL A 98 -13.15 12.65 -8.38
C VAL A 98 -13.71 11.72 -9.43
N GLN A 99 -14.02 12.24 -10.62
CA GLN A 99 -14.40 11.41 -11.76
C GLN A 99 -13.16 11.06 -12.58
N THR A 100 -12.84 9.78 -12.72
CA THR A 100 -11.79 9.32 -13.62
C THR A 100 -12.20 9.48 -15.08
N LYS A 101 -11.22 9.52 -15.98
CA LYS A 101 -11.46 9.62 -17.43
C LYS A 101 -12.32 8.48 -17.98
N ASP A 102 -12.24 7.30 -17.38
CA ASP A 102 -13.05 6.13 -17.72
C ASP A 102 -14.34 6.00 -16.86
N GLY A 103 -14.71 7.06 -16.13
CA GLY A 103 -16.04 7.23 -15.55
C GLY A 103 -16.26 6.60 -14.18
N TYR A 104 -15.23 6.18 -13.46
CA TYR A 104 -15.34 5.82 -12.04
C TYR A 104 -15.41 7.08 -11.18
N LEU A 105 -16.17 7.01 -10.08
CA LEU A 105 -16.25 8.07 -9.09
C LEU A 105 -15.50 7.64 -7.83
N LEU A 106 -14.38 8.32 -7.56
CA LEU A 106 -13.49 8.05 -6.44
C LEU A 106 -13.79 9.02 -5.29
N GLY A 107 -14.01 8.48 -4.09
CA GLY A 107 -14.13 9.29 -2.87
C GLY A 107 -12.77 9.54 -2.26
N LEU A 108 -12.25 10.76 -2.39
CA LEU A 108 -11.02 11.20 -1.72
C LEU A 108 -11.36 11.87 -0.39
N HIS A 109 -10.53 11.63 0.62
CA HIS A 109 -10.63 12.33 1.89
C HIS A 109 -9.49 13.34 2.04
N ARG A 110 -9.76 14.42 2.74
CA ARG A 110 -8.80 15.49 2.99
C ARG A 110 -8.83 15.91 4.46
N LEU A 111 -7.64 16.11 5.02
CA LEU A 111 -7.38 16.68 6.34
C LEU A 111 -6.60 17.98 6.15
N PRO A 112 -7.27 19.13 6.01
CA PRO A 112 -6.60 20.39 5.71
C PRO A 112 -6.21 21.19 6.98
N TYR A 113 -6.95 21.02 8.08
CA TYR A 113 -6.87 21.88 9.25
C TYR A 113 -6.05 21.24 10.37
N ARG A 114 -5.10 21.99 10.94
CA ARG A 114 -4.65 21.67 12.30
C ARG A 114 -5.79 21.98 13.25
N ARG A 115 -5.80 21.33 14.41
CA ARG A 115 -6.79 21.66 15.44
C ARG A 115 -6.68 23.13 15.84
N GLY A 116 -7.80 23.84 15.76
CA GLY A 116 -7.88 25.29 16.00
C GLY A 116 -7.65 26.16 14.76
N GLU A 117 -7.36 25.59 13.58
CA GLU A 117 -7.22 26.30 12.30
C GLU A 117 -8.44 26.12 11.38
N GLU A 118 -9.57 25.59 11.87
CA GLU A 118 -10.75 25.24 11.05
C GLU A 118 -11.45 26.47 10.45
N ALA A 119 -11.22 27.66 11.02
CA ALA A 119 -11.75 28.91 10.49
C ALA A 119 -10.96 29.45 9.28
N ASP A 120 -9.76 28.92 9.00
CA ASP A 120 -8.88 29.40 7.94
C ASP A 120 -9.10 28.63 6.63
N TYR A 121 -9.17 29.32 5.50
CA TYR A 121 -9.15 28.64 4.21
C TYR A 121 -7.76 28.05 3.92
N VAL A 122 -7.66 26.73 3.71
CA VAL A 122 -6.39 26.07 3.37
C VAL A 122 -6.29 25.82 1.87
N ASN A 123 -5.23 26.33 1.25
CA ASN A 123 -4.98 26.25 -0.19
C ASN A 123 -6.16 26.76 -1.06
N ALA A 124 -6.99 27.64 -0.50
CA ALA A 124 -8.13 28.25 -1.18
C ALA A 124 -8.15 29.78 -0.94
N GLY A 125 -8.72 30.52 -1.89
CA GLY A 125 -8.83 31.99 -1.80
C GLY A 125 -7.49 32.74 -1.80
N LYS A 126 -7.54 34.08 -1.85
CA LYS A 126 -6.32 34.92 -1.84
C LYS A 126 -5.63 34.98 -0.48
N ASN A 127 -6.39 34.89 0.60
CA ASN A 127 -5.90 35.04 1.98
C ASN A 127 -5.76 33.70 2.71
N GLY A 128 -6.03 32.58 2.05
CA GLY A 128 -5.95 31.28 2.70
C GLY A 128 -4.52 30.79 2.92
N THR A 129 -4.31 30.11 4.04
CA THR A 129 -3.04 29.50 4.41
C THR A 129 -2.57 28.54 3.31
N ARG A 130 -1.32 28.70 2.86
CA ARG A 130 -0.72 27.84 1.84
C ARG A 130 0.06 26.73 2.51
N LYS A 131 -0.39 25.49 2.32
CA LYS A 131 0.21 24.28 2.88
C LYS A 131 0.70 23.39 1.75
N LYS A 132 1.83 22.73 1.95
CA LYS A 132 2.32 21.70 1.02
C LYS A 132 1.39 20.49 1.07
N VAL A 133 1.16 19.88 -0.09
CA VAL A 133 0.21 18.79 -0.22
C VAL A 133 0.92 17.45 -0.10
N VAL A 134 0.36 16.56 0.72
CA VAL A 134 0.79 15.16 0.82
C VAL A 134 -0.38 14.25 0.48
N TYR A 135 -0.21 13.38 -0.50
CA TYR A 135 -1.19 12.40 -0.93
C TYR A 135 -0.79 11.01 -0.47
N LEU A 136 -1.62 10.39 0.38
CA LEU A 136 -1.42 9.04 0.91
C LEU A 136 -2.32 8.04 0.19
N HIS A 137 -1.78 6.87 -0.14
CA HIS A 137 -2.54 5.83 -0.86
C HIS A 137 -2.34 4.43 -0.28
N HIS A 138 -3.47 3.77 -0.03
CA HIS A 138 -3.55 2.50 0.71
C HIS A 138 -3.12 1.27 -0.11
N GLY A 139 -3.03 0.11 0.57
CA GLY A 139 -2.64 -1.17 -0.01
C GLY A 139 -3.76 -1.96 -0.71
N LEU A 140 -3.45 -3.21 -1.07
CA LEU A 140 -4.41 -4.15 -1.68
C LEU A 140 -5.53 -4.48 -0.67
N LEU A 141 -6.78 -4.55 -1.14
CA LEU A 141 -7.96 -4.86 -0.31
C LEU A 141 -8.16 -3.90 0.87
N MET A 142 -7.73 -2.64 0.76
CA MET A 142 -7.86 -1.62 1.80
C MET A 142 -8.66 -0.41 1.31
N ASN A 143 -8.83 0.56 2.20
CA ASN A 143 -9.36 1.89 1.91
C ASN A 143 -8.59 2.93 2.76
N SER A 144 -8.91 4.21 2.64
CA SER A 144 -8.23 5.30 3.37
C SER A 144 -8.26 5.22 4.90
N GLU A 145 -9.23 4.53 5.50
CA GLU A 145 -9.37 4.38 6.96
C GLU A 145 -8.13 3.75 7.62
N VAL A 146 -7.41 2.88 6.90
CA VAL A 146 -6.25 2.17 7.45
C VAL A 146 -5.14 3.10 7.95
N TRP A 147 -5.12 4.34 7.44
CA TRP A 147 -4.18 5.37 7.85
C TRP A 147 -4.54 6.07 9.17
N VAL A 148 -5.80 6.01 9.60
CA VAL A 148 -6.34 6.80 10.72
C VAL A 148 -6.98 5.96 11.84
N CYS A 149 -7.09 4.64 11.68
CA CYS A 149 -7.67 3.74 12.69
C CYS A 149 -6.68 3.32 13.80
N LEU A 150 -5.88 4.26 14.31
CA LEU A 150 -4.89 4.01 15.38
C LEU A 150 -5.44 4.31 16.76
N THR A 151 -5.06 3.52 17.77
CA THR A 151 -5.42 3.72 19.19
C THR A 151 -4.59 4.79 19.90
N ASP A 152 -3.59 5.34 19.22
CA ASP A 152 -2.75 6.44 19.69
C ASP A 152 -2.54 7.41 18.53
N GLU A 153 -2.89 8.68 18.76
CA GLU A 153 -2.78 9.76 17.80
C GLU A 153 -1.33 10.03 17.37
N GLN A 154 -0.36 9.87 18.27
CA GLN A 154 1.05 10.14 17.97
C GLN A 154 1.62 9.17 16.93
N ARG A 155 1.02 7.98 16.83
CA ARG A 155 1.36 6.96 15.83
C ARG A 155 0.62 7.12 14.50
N CYS A 156 -0.27 8.11 14.37
CA CYS A 156 -1.07 8.32 13.16
C CYS A 156 -0.37 9.28 12.20
N LEU A 157 0.18 8.75 11.10
CA LEU A 157 0.98 9.54 10.15
C LEU A 157 0.21 10.74 9.56
N PRO A 158 -1.04 10.59 9.06
CA PRO A 158 -1.83 11.72 8.58
C PRO A 158 -1.97 12.83 9.61
N PHE A 159 -2.35 12.52 10.85
CA PHE A 159 -2.52 13.52 11.91
C PHE A 159 -1.19 14.23 12.20
N GLN A 160 -0.10 13.47 12.30
CA GLN A 160 1.22 14.06 12.52
C GLN A 160 1.71 14.95 11.36
N LEU A 161 1.30 14.67 10.12
CA LEU A 161 1.56 15.53 8.97
C LEU A 161 0.72 16.81 9.00
N VAL A 162 -0.57 16.70 9.35
CA VAL A 162 -1.45 17.85 9.55
C VAL A 162 -0.86 18.81 10.58
N GLU A 163 -0.48 18.30 11.76
CA GLU A 163 0.15 19.11 12.82
C GLU A 163 1.47 19.77 12.36
N ARG A 164 2.19 19.14 11.43
CA ARG A 164 3.39 19.71 10.79
C ARG A 164 3.09 20.75 9.71
N GLY A 165 1.83 21.03 9.39
CA GLY A 165 1.42 22.06 8.45
C GLY A 165 1.25 21.60 7.01
N TYR A 166 1.09 20.30 6.80
CA TYR A 166 0.74 19.76 5.49
C TYR A 166 -0.79 19.77 5.28
N ASP A 167 -1.20 19.90 4.02
CA ASP A 167 -2.56 19.63 3.55
C ASP A 167 -2.60 18.17 3.09
N VAL A 168 -3.29 17.32 3.85
CA VAL A 168 -3.17 15.87 3.72
C VAL A 168 -4.36 15.30 2.98
N TRP A 169 -4.11 14.60 1.89
CA TRP A 169 -5.12 13.94 1.06
C TRP A 169 -4.95 12.43 1.13
N LEU A 170 -6.04 11.68 1.15
CA LEU A 170 -6.04 10.23 1.21
C LEU A 170 -6.90 9.68 0.07
N GLY A 171 -6.28 8.87 -0.79
CA GLY A 171 -6.91 8.28 -1.95
C GLY A 171 -7.66 7.00 -1.65
N ASN A 172 -8.63 6.69 -2.51
CA ASN A 172 -9.35 5.43 -2.52
C ASN A 172 -9.39 4.87 -3.94
N ASN A 173 -9.10 3.58 -4.08
CA ASN A 173 -9.17 2.89 -5.37
C ASN A 173 -10.62 2.64 -5.78
N ARG A 174 -10.89 2.70 -7.09
CA ARG A 174 -12.15 2.21 -7.68
C ARG A 174 -12.56 0.85 -7.11
N GLY A 175 -13.84 0.71 -6.84
CA GLY A 175 -14.47 -0.49 -6.32
C GLY A 175 -14.41 -0.68 -4.79
N ASN A 176 -13.54 0.05 -4.07
CA ASN A 176 -13.48 -0.03 -2.61
C ASN A 176 -14.70 0.64 -1.93
N LYS A 177 -14.76 0.64 -0.60
CA LYS A 177 -15.86 1.19 0.22
C LYS A 177 -16.32 2.59 -0.22
N TYR A 178 -15.38 3.48 -0.57
CA TYR A 178 -15.64 4.89 -0.90
C TYR A 178 -15.73 5.18 -2.39
N SER A 179 -15.39 4.22 -3.25
CA SER A 179 -15.25 4.44 -4.70
C SER A 179 -16.00 3.39 -5.53
N LYS A 180 -17.15 2.94 -5.02
CA LYS A 180 -17.97 1.88 -5.62
C LYS A 180 -19.09 2.43 -6.51
N LYS A 181 -18.77 3.40 -7.38
CA LYS A 181 -19.72 4.02 -8.30
C LYS A 181 -19.05 4.36 -9.62
N SER A 182 -19.78 4.21 -10.73
CA SER A 182 -19.36 4.59 -12.07
C SER A 182 -20.54 5.20 -12.82
N THR A 183 -20.24 6.09 -13.78
CA THR A 183 -21.20 6.67 -14.71
C THR A 183 -21.53 5.73 -15.88
N GLN A 184 -20.68 4.72 -16.13
CA GLN A 184 -20.79 3.82 -17.29
C GLN A 184 -21.37 2.44 -16.92
N SER A 185 -21.10 1.95 -15.72
CA SER A 185 -21.49 0.60 -15.31
C SER A 185 -21.99 0.51 -13.87
N SER A 186 -22.87 -0.45 -13.61
CA SER A 186 -23.39 -0.72 -12.27
C SER A 186 -22.41 -1.60 -11.49
N PRO A 187 -22.18 -1.37 -10.18
CA PRO A 187 -21.43 -2.30 -9.32
C PRO A 187 -22.00 -3.73 -9.25
N ALA A 188 -23.23 -3.92 -9.75
CA ALA A 188 -23.88 -5.21 -9.94
C ALA A 188 -23.33 -6.01 -11.14
N SER A 189 -22.80 -5.35 -12.18
CA SER A 189 -22.29 -5.99 -13.39
C SER A 189 -20.83 -6.45 -13.22
N ALA A 190 -20.37 -7.34 -14.11
CA ALA A 190 -18.96 -7.73 -14.16
C ALA A 190 -18.07 -6.64 -14.75
N ASP A 191 -18.60 -5.82 -15.67
CA ASP A 191 -17.86 -4.74 -16.34
C ASP A 191 -17.33 -3.71 -15.35
N PHE A 192 -18.09 -3.38 -14.30
CA PHE A 192 -17.65 -2.51 -13.22
C PHE A 192 -16.41 -3.04 -12.47
N TRP A 193 -16.18 -4.35 -12.48
CA TRP A 193 -15.05 -4.98 -11.78
C TRP A 193 -13.93 -5.39 -12.74
N ASN A 194 -14.02 -5.02 -14.02
CA ASN A 194 -13.01 -5.34 -15.02
C ASN A 194 -11.84 -4.34 -14.98
N PHE A 195 -11.19 -4.23 -13.83
CA PHE A 195 -10.03 -3.35 -13.62
C PHE A 195 -8.92 -4.07 -12.85
N SER A 196 -7.70 -3.56 -12.93
CA SER A 196 -6.50 -4.06 -12.28
C SER A 196 -5.51 -2.91 -11.98
N ILE A 197 -4.22 -3.23 -11.75
CA ILE A 197 -3.15 -2.24 -11.58
C ILE A 197 -3.07 -1.27 -12.76
N ASP A 198 -3.38 -1.73 -13.98
CA ASP A 198 -3.34 -0.91 -15.19
C ASP A 198 -4.29 0.28 -15.09
N GLU A 199 -5.55 0.05 -14.77
CA GLU A 199 -6.52 1.11 -14.64
C GLU A 199 -6.21 2.05 -13.46
N PHE A 200 -5.66 1.53 -12.36
CA PHE A 200 -5.20 2.41 -11.27
C PHE A 200 -4.08 3.36 -11.75
N ALA A 201 -3.16 2.85 -12.58
CA ALA A 201 -2.01 3.58 -13.09
C ALA A 201 -2.38 4.61 -14.18
N PHE A 202 -3.35 4.27 -15.04
CA PHE A 202 -3.78 5.12 -16.15
C PHE A 202 -4.83 6.17 -15.76
N HIS A 203 -5.60 5.89 -14.70
CA HIS A 203 -6.77 6.70 -14.34
C HIS A 203 -6.75 7.12 -12.87
N ASP A 204 -6.84 6.19 -11.91
CA ASP A 204 -7.09 6.57 -10.51
C ASP A 204 -6.00 7.49 -9.95
N ILE A 205 -4.72 7.13 -10.09
CA ILE A 205 -3.61 7.94 -9.58
C ILE A 205 -3.47 9.26 -10.34
N PRO A 206 -3.36 9.28 -11.69
CA PRO A 206 -3.20 10.54 -12.41
C PRO A 206 -4.38 11.50 -12.23
N ASP A 207 -5.63 11.00 -12.30
CA ASP A 207 -6.82 11.85 -12.22
C ASP A 207 -7.03 12.37 -10.79
N SER A 208 -6.70 11.58 -9.76
CA SER A 208 -6.68 12.05 -8.37
C SER A 208 -5.65 13.15 -8.15
N ILE A 209 -4.41 12.97 -8.63
CA ILE A 209 -3.35 13.98 -8.50
C ILE A 209 -3.73 15.26 -9.24
N GLU A 210 -4.27 15.15 -10.45
CA GLU A 210 -4.73 16.33 -11.21
C GLU A 210 -5.80 17.10 -10.45
N TYR A 211 -6.82 16.41 -9.95
CA TYR A 211 -7.89 17.02 -9.16
C TYR A 211 -7.34 17.74 -7.93
N ILE A 212 -6.47 17.09 -7.16
CA ILE A 212 -5.87 17.67 -5.96
C ILE A 212 -5.11 18.96 -6.29
N LEU A 213 -4.29 18.95 -7.34
CA LEU A 213 -3.51 20.13 -7.75
C LEU A 213 -4.40 21.23 -8.32
N GLU A 214 -5.49 20.87 -9.00
CA GLU A 214 -6.49 21.83 -9.46
C GLU A 214 -7.22 22.49 -8.29
N VAL A 215 -7.64 21.73 -7.28
CA VAL A 215 -8.34 22.27 -6.10
C VAL A 215 -7.40 23.14 -5.26
N THR A 216 -6.20 22.64 -4.96
CA THR A 216 -5.25 23.30 -4.05
C THR A 216 -4.43 24.40 -4.72
N LYS A 217 -4.40 24.44 -6.06
CA LYS A 217 -3.54 25.31 -6.88
C LYS A 217 -2.04 25.17 -6.56
N GLN A 218 -1.64 24.09 -5.90
CA GLN A 218 -0.23 23.77 -5.71
C GLN A 218 0.35 23.26 -7.05
N PRO A 219 1.61 23.57 -7.36
CA PRO A 219 2.24 23.10 -8.60
C PRO A 219 2.56 21.59 -8.57
N SER A 220 2.74 21.04 -7.37
CA SER A 220 3.16 19.67 -7.12
C SER A 220 2.73 19.21 -5.72
N LEU A 221 2.79 17.89 -5.50
CA LEU A 221 2.53 17.26 -4.21
C LEU A 221 3.55 16.17 -3.90
N SER A 222 3.62 15.74 -2.64
CA SER A 222 4.38 14.54 -2.24
C SER A 222 3.47 13.32 -2.18
N TYR A 223 3.92 12.19 -2.70
CA TYR A 223 3.17 10.93 -2.69
C TYR A 223 3.72 9.98 -1.62
N ILE A 224 2.85 9.43 -0.78
CA ILE A 224 3.19 8.37 0.17
C ILE A 224 2.31 7.15 -0.12
N GLY A 225 2.93 6.07 -0.62
CA GLY A 225 2.22 4.82 -0.88
C GLY A 225 2.50 3.78 0.18
N PHE A 226 1.50 2.94 0.47
CA PHE A 226 1.69 1.71 1.23
C PHE A 226 1.35 0.48 0.38
N SER A 227 2.21 -0.55 0.37
CA SER A 227 1.93 -1.82 -0.30
C SER A 227 1.52 -1.62 -1.78
N GLN A 228 0.35 -2.10 -2.23
CA GLN A 228 -0.16 -1.85 -3.58
C GLN A 228 -0.23 -0.36 -3.95
N GLY A 229 -0.46 0.56 -3.00
CA GLY A 229 -0.40 2.00 -3.29
C GLY A 229 0.97 2.41 -3.84
N THR A 230 2.05 1.76 -3.40
CA THR A 230 3.38 1.96 -4.01
C THR A 230 3.45 1.43 -5.44
N ALA A 231 2.87 0.25 -5.69
CA ALA A 231 2.83 -0.36 -7.03
C ALA A 231 2.11 0.54 -8.03
N GLN A 232 0.99 1.14 -7.61
CA GLN A 232 0.23 2.06 -8.44
C GLN A 232 1.03 3.32 -8.78
N ALA A 233 1.76 3.89 -7.82
CA ALA A 233 2.67 5.01 -8.09
C ALA A 233 3.84 4.62 -8.99
N PHE A 234 4.48 3.45 -8.79
CA PHE A 234 5.52 2.96 -9.69
C PHE A 234 5.01 2.82 -11.13
N ALA A 235 3.83 2.21 -11.29
CA ALA A 235 3.19 2.04 -12.59
C ALA A 235 2.87 3.40 -13.22
N ALA A 236 2.10 4.26 -12.53
CA ALA A 236 1.67 5.56 -13.04
C ALA A 236 2.85 6.47 -13.40
N LEU A 237 3.84 6.62 -12.52
CA LEU A 237 5.01 7.46 -12.77
C LEU A 237 5.89 6.88 -13.90
N SER A 238 5.89 5.57 -14.12
CA SER A 238 6.67 4.97 -15.21
C SER A 238 6.08 5.23 -16.60
N VAL A 239 4.74 5.35 -16.70
CA VAL A 239 4.03 5.52 -17.98
C VAL A 239 3.55 6.95 -18.24
N HIS A 240 3.57 7.83 -17.24
CA HIS A 240 3.20 9.25 -17.37
C HIS A 240 4.38 10.21 -17.11
N PRO A 241 5.17 10.58 -18.14
CA PRO A 241 6.31 11.49 -17.97
C PRO A 241 5.95 12.86 -17.38
N THR A 242 4.78 13.40 -17.68
CA THR A 242 4.29 14.69 -17.15
C THR A 242 3.92 14.61 -15.68
N LEU A 243 3.41 13.46 -15.21
CA LEU A 243 3.06 13.24 -13.81
C LEU A 243 4.29 13.35 -12.89
N ASN A 244 5.46 12.97 -13.39
CA ASN A 244 6.71 13.07 -12.62
C ASN A 244 7.12 14.52 -12.30
N GLN A 245 6.59 15.51 -13.04
CA GLN A 245 6.82 16.93 -12.75
C GLN A 245 5.90 17.46 -11.66
N LYS A 246 4.83 16.71 -11.36
CA LYS A 246 3.78 17.03 -10.38
C LYS A 246 3.99 16.33 -9.03
N VAL A 247 4.99 15.44 -8.95
CA VAL A 247 5.32 14.69 -7.73
C VAL A 247 6.72 15.07 -7.24
N ASP A 248 6.77 15.80 -6.11
CA ASP A 248 7.99 16.29 -5.46
C ASP A 248 8.89 15.13 -5.00
N VAL A 249 8.26 14.14 -4.36
CA VAL A 249 8.88 12.90 -3.89
C VAL A 249 7.85 11.80 -3.81
N PHE A 250 8.27 10.58 -4.11
CA PHE A 250 7.53 9.37 -3.86
C PHE A 250 8.17 8.59 -2.70
N VAL A 251 7.49 8.57 -1.56
CA VAL A 251 7.83 7.75 -0.39
C VAL A 251 7.05 6.45 -0.47
N ALA A 252 7.74 5.31 -0.47
CA ALA A 252 7.14 4.00 -0.63
C ALA A 252 7.34 3.16 0.64
N LEU A 253 6.26 2.94 1.38
CA LEU A 253 6.22 2.14 2.61
C LEU A 253 5.83 0.70 2.27
N ALA A 254 6.59 -0.29 2.75
CA ALA A 254 6.41 -1.71 2.45
C ALA A 254 6.17 -1.96 0.94
N PRO A 255 7.11 -1.54 0.07
CA PRO A 255 6.82 -1.39 -1.34
C PRO A 255 6.62 -2.72 -2.07
N ALA A 256 5.62 -2.79 -2.95
CA ALA A 256 5.29 -3.99 -3.72
C ALA A 256 5.53 -3.75 -5.22
N MET A 257 6.30 -4.64 -5.85
CA MET A 257 6.59 -4.54 -7.30
C MET A 257 6.65 -5.92 -7.95
N SER A 258 7.55 -6.79 -7.49
CA SER A 258 7.59 -8.18 -7.95
C SER A 258 7.96 -9.10 -6.79
N PRO A 259 6.98 -9.43 -5.92
CA PRO A 259 7.21 -10.34 -4.82
C PRO A 259 7.68 -11.71 -5.32
N ALA A 260 8.56 -12.38 -4.57
CA ALA A 260 9.08 -13.69 -4.95
C ALA A 260 7.97 -14.78 -5.00
N GLY A 261 6.93 -14.61 -4.19
CA GLY A 261 5.79 -15.52 -4.08
C GLY A 261 5.07 -15.38 -2.75
N LEU A 262 4.04 -16.19 -2.55
CA LEU A 262 3.46 -16.40 -1.23
C LEU A 262 4.33 -17.36 -0.43
N TYR A 263 4.30 -17.24 0.91
CA TYR A 263 5.07 -18.13 1.78
C TYR A 263 4.54 -19.58 1.72
N ASN A 264 3.22 -19.74 1.62
CA ASN A 264 2.62 -21.05 1.46
C ASN A 264 2.85 -21.60 0.04
N GLY A 265 3.79 -22.52 -0.09
CA GLY A 265 4.17 -23.10 -1.39
C GLY A 265 3.04 -23.80 -2.14
N ILE A 266 2.03 -24.34 -1.45
CA ILE A 266 0.87 -24.99 -2.11
C ILE A 266 -0.05 -23.94 -2.71
N VAL A 267 -0.38 -22.90 -1.93
CA VAL A 267 -1.22 -21.79 -2.40
C VAL A 267 -0.49 -21.04 -3.52
N ASP A 268 0.80 -20.76 -3.35
CA ASP A 268 1.66 -20.14 -4.36
C ASP A 268 1.67 -20.94 -5.68
N ALA A 269 1.89 -22.26 -5.60
CA ALA A 269 1.91 -23.13 -6.77
C ALA A 269 0.53 -23.18 -7.48
N LEU A 270 -0.56 -23.28 -6.73
CA LEU A 270 -1.91 -23.32 -7.29
C LEU A 270 -2.27 -22.02 -8.01
N MET A 271 -1.98 -20.88 -7.38
CA MET A 271 -2.28 -19.56 -7.96
C MET A 271 -1.41 -19.25 -9.18
N LYS A 272 -0.15 -19.67 -9.19
CA LYS A 272 0.75 -19.54 -10.35
C LYS A 272 0.34 -20.46 -11.52
N ALA A 273 -0.24 -21.62 -11.25
CA ALA A 273 -0.56 -22.61 -12.27
C ALA A 273 -1.74 -22.20 -13.17
N SER A 274 -2.79 -21.57 -12.63
CA SER A 274 -3.96 -21.19 -13.42
C SER A 274 -4.71 -19.99 -12.83
N PRO A 275 -4.53 -18.79 -13.38
CA PRO A 275 -5.36 -17.62 -13.08
C PRO A 275 -6.87 -17.85 -13.20
N GLN A 276 -7.28 -18.80 -14.07
CA GLN A 276 -8.69 -19.15 -14.24
C GLN A 276 -9.28 -19.81 -12.99
N VAL A 277 -8.46 -20.46 -12.14
CA VAL A 277 -8.92 -21.01 -10.85
C VAL A 277 -9.40 -19.91 -9.93
N VAL A 278 -8.78 -18.72 -9.98
CA VAL A 278 -9.17 -17.57 -9.14
C VAL A 278 -10.50 -16.99 -9.61
N PHE A 279 -10.67 -16.81 -10.92
CA PHE A 279 -11.97 -16.38 -11.48
C PHE A 279 -13.07 -17.41 -11.29
N LEU A 280 -12.73 -18.70 -11.30
CA LEU A 280 -13.67 -19.75 -10.95
C LEU A 280 -14.06 -19.58 -9.47
N ALA A 281 -13.08 -19.66 -8.56
CA ALA A 281 -13.26 -19.61 -7.10
C ALA A 281 -14.05 -18.38 -6.60
N PHE A 282 -13.73 -17.18 -7.12
CA PHE A 282 -14.24 -15.91 -6.59
C PHE A 282 -15.15 -15.15 -7.57
N GLY A 283 -15.38 -15.68 -8.77
CA GLY A 283 -16.11 -15.00 -9.83
C GLY A 283 -15.35 -13.80 -10.42
N ARG A 284 -16.02 -13.06 -11.31
CA ARG A 284 -15.45 -11.91 -12.05
C ARG A 284 -15.78 -10.54 -11.44
N ARG A 285 -16.26 -10.50 -10.20
CA ARG A 285 -16.69 -9.27 -9.51
C ARG A 285 -15.70 -8.90 -8.40
N SER A 286 -16.21 -8.47 -7.24
CA SER A 286 -15.41 -8.27 -6.03
C SER A 286 -14.91 -9.60 -5.49
N ILE A 287 -13.61 -9.71 -5.20
CA ILE A 287 -13.05 -10.87 -4.50
C ILE A 287 -13.44 -10.83 -3.01
N LEU A 288 -13.51 -11.98 -2.34
CA LEU A 288 -13.73 -12.13 -0.88
C LEU A 288 -14.94 -11.35 -0.32
N SER A 289 -16.03 -11.29 -1.09
CA SER A 289 -17.20 -10.48 -0.77
C SER A 289 -17.85 -10.84 0.58
N SER A 290 -17.73 -12.09 1.03
CA SER A 290 -18.23 -12.56 2.31
C SER A 290 -17.49 -12.00 3.54
N THR A 291 -16.30 -11.40 3.39
CA THR A 291 -15.51 -10.86 4.52
C THR A 291 -16.28 -9.84 5.36
N ALA A 292 -17.05 -8.95 4.71
CA ALA A 292 -17.88 -7.97 5.41
C ALA A 292 -18.98 -8.64 6.27
N MET A 293 -19.51 -9.79 5.81
CA MET A 293 -20.45 -10.60 6.61
C MET A 293 -19.74 -11.19 7.82
N TRP A 294 -18.58 -11.83 7.62
CA TRP A 294 -17.81 -12.46 8.68
C TRP A 294 -17.47 -11.46 9.78
N GLN A 295 -17.04 -10.25 9.41
CA GLN A 295 -16.80 -9.15 10.34
C GLN A 295 -18.06 -8.80 11.16
N SER A 296 -19.24 -8.83 10.56
CA SER A 296 -20.50 -8.48 11.22
C SER A 296 -21.03 -9.57 12.16
N ILE A 297 -20.76 -10.85 11.87
CA ILE A 297 -21.33 -11.98 12.64
C ILE A 297 -20.35 -12.57 13.68
N LEU A 298 -19.04 -12.36 13.51
CA LEU A 298 -18.04 -12.94 14.41
C LEU A 298 -17.74 -11.99 15.57
N TYR A 299 -17.56 -12.55 16.78
CA TYR A 299 -17.03 -11.80 17.90
C TYR A 299 -15.63 -11.23 17.56
N PRO A 300 -15.32 -9.94 17.81
CA PRO A 300 -14.14 -9.29 17.22
C PRO A 300 -12.80 -9.99 17.50
N PRO A 301 -12.51 -10.53 18.70
CA PRO A 301 -11.29 -11.31 18.92
C PRO A 301 -11.17 -12.57 18.04
N ILE A 302 -12.29 -13.20 17.67
CA ILE A 302 -12.27 -14.35 16.73
C ILE A 302 -11.93 -13.85 15.33
N PHE A 303 -12.57 -12.76 14.88
CA PHE A 303 -12.28 -12.15 13.58
C PHE A 303 -10.81 -11.74 13.48
N VAL A 304 -10.26 -11.10 14.51
CA VAL A 304 -8.84 -10.76 14.60
C VAL A 304 -7.95 -11.99 14.49
N ARG A 305 -8.29 -13.06 15.24
CA ARG A 305 -7.52 -14.30 15.20
C ARG A 305 -7.54 -14.98 13.83
N ILE A 306 -8.67 -14.93 13.11
CA ILE A 306 -8.78 -15.46 11.74
C ILE A 306 -7.88 -14.68 10.79
N ILE A 307 -7.85 -13.35 10.91
CA ILE A 307 -6.94 -12.51 10.12
C ILE A 307 -5.49 -12.85 10.44
N ASP A 308 -5.09 -12.87 11.71
CA ASP A 308 -3.72 -13.24 12.12
C ASP A 308 -3.30 -14.61 11.57
N ILE A 309 -4.16 -15.63 11.69
CA ILE A 309 -3.90 -16.97 11.14
C ILE A 309 -3.75 -16.91 9.62
N SER A 310 -4.60 -16.14 8.93
CA SER A 310 -4.54 -16.00 7.47
C SER A 310 -3.25 -15.31 7.01
N LEU A 311 -2.83 -14.25 7.70
CA LEU A 311 -1.57 -13.53 7.42
C LEU A 311 -0.35 -14.42 7.70
N GLN A 312 -0.34 -15.15 8.81
CA GLN A 312 0.72 -16.11 9.12
C GLN A 312 0.78 -17.22 8.06
N MET A 313 -0.36 -17.78 7.66
CA MET A 313 -0.38 -18.86 6.67
C MET A 313 0.07 -18.38 5.28
N LEU A 314 -0.37 -17.21 4.83
CA LEU A 314 -0.10 -16.73 3.46
C LEU A 314 1.28 -16.08 3.33
N PHE A 315 1.73 -15.35 4.35
CA PHE A 315 2.88 -14.47 4.27
C PHE A 315 3.91 -14.68 5.39
N ASN A 316 3.65 -15.58 6.35
CA ASN A 316 4.49 -15.80 7.53
C ASN A 316 4.62 -14.59 8.46
N TRP A 317 3.60 -13.72 8.48
CA TRP A 317 3.55 -12.57 9.38
C TRP A 317 2.87 -12.91 10.70
N THR A 318 3.54 -12.59 11.78
CA THR A 318 3.13 -12.85 13.17
C THR A 318 2.29 -11.70 13.75
N GLY A 319 2.50 -10.48 13.25
CA GLY A 319 1.90 -9.26 13.76
C GLY A 319 2.30 -8.94 15.21
N GLU A 320 3.52 -9.33 15.64
CA GLU A 320 4.02 -9.14 17.01
C GLU A 320 4.21 -7.67 17.40
N ASN A 321 4.52 -6.79 16.42
CA ASN A 321 4.73 -5.36 16.68
C ASN A 321 3.40 -4.57 16.85
N ILE A 322 2.26 -5.20 16.56
CA ILE A 322 0.92 -4.59 16.65
C ILE A 322 0.22 -5.10 17.91
N SER A 323 -0.02 -4.19 18.86
CA SER A 323 -0.70 -4.54 20.12
C SER A 323 -2.10 -5.10 19.90
N GLN A 324 -2.55 -6.00 20.77
CA GLN A 324 -3.90 -6.58 20.68
C GLN A 324 -5.03 -5.53 20.65
N PRO A 325 -5.02 -4.44 21.46
CA PRO A 325 -6.02 -3.38 21.36
C PRO A 325 -6.02 -2.69 20.01
N GLN A 326 -4.83 -2.47 19.42
CA GLN A 326 -4.70 -1.89 18.09
C GLN A 326 -5.27 -2.83 17.01
N LYS A 327 -5.04 -4.15 17.11
CA LYS A 327 -5.65 -5.13 16.19
C LYS A 327 -7.18 -5.12 16.30
N LEU A 328 -7.71 -5.11 17.52
CA LEU A 328 -9.16 -5.05 17.78
C LEU A 328 -9.80 -3.77 17.23
N ALA A 329 -9.09 -2.65 17.30
CA ALA A 329 -9.53 -1.37 16.76
C ALA A 329 -9.48 -1.34 15.21
N ALA A 330 -8.35 -1.74 14.62
CA ALA A 330 -8.07 -1.48 13.20
C ALA A 330 -8.54 -2.57 12.23
N TYR A 331 -8.58 -3.85 12.63
CA TYR A 331 -8.91 -4.93 11.71
C TYR A 331 -10.33 -4.86 11.11
N PRO A 332 -11.35 -4.32 11.79
CA PRO A 332 -12.63 -3.99 11.16
C PRO A 332 -12.53 -3.03 9.96
N HIS A 333 -11.47 -2.23 9.87
CA HIS A 333 -11.21 -1.26 8.80
C HIS A 333 -10.18 -1.75 7.77
N LEU A 334 -9.54 -2.89 8.02
CA LEU A 334 -8.48 -3.44 7.17
C LEU A 334 -9.01 -3.82 5.77
N TYR A 335 -10.18 -4.45 5.73
CA TYR A 335 -10.72 -5.01 4.50
C TYR A 335 -11.60 -4.02 3.73
N SER A 336 -11.33 -3.89 2.44
CA SER A 336 -12.21 -3.25 1.46
C SER A 336 -12.19 -4.03 0.14
N PHE A 337 -13.22 -3.80 -0.67
CA PHE A 337 -13.41 -4.53 -1.90
C PHE A 337 -12.36 -4.16 -2.97
N THR A 338 -11.97 -5.14 -3.77
CA THR A 338 -11.27 -4.95 -5.05
C THR A 338 -11.74 -6.00 -6.05
N SER A 339 -11.41 -5.84 -7.34
CA SER A 339 -11.77 -6.81 -8.36
C SER A 339 -10.98 -8.11 -8.23
N THR A 340 -11.60 -9.24 -8.58
CA THR A 340 -10.86 -10.50 -8.78
C THR A 340 -9.75 -10.34 -9.81
N LYS A 341 -9.97 -9.52 -10.86
CA LYS A 341 -8.96 -9.20 -11.89
C LYS A 341 -7.70 -8.56 -11.30
N SER A 342 -7.82 -7.67 -10.31
CA SER A 342 -6.65 -7.09 -9.61
C SER A 342 -5.80 -8.13 -8.90
N VAL A 343 -6.43 -9.10 -8.24
CA VAL A 343 -5.70 -10.18 -7.56
C VAL A 343 -5.07 -11.15 -8.56
N VAL A 344 -5.78 -11.45 -9.65
CA VAL A 344 -5.21 -12.22 -10.77
C VAL A 344 -3.98 -11.54 -11.36
N HIS A 345 -4.03 -10.22 -11.52
CA HIS A 345 -2.89 -9.45 -11.99
C HIS A 345 -1.66 -9.63 -11.07
N TRP A 346 -1.84 -9.55 -9.75
CA TRP A 346 -0.76 -9.83 -8.80
C TRP A 346 -0.17 -11.23 -8.97
N PHE A 347 -1.01 -12.25 -9.19
CA PHE A 347 -0.52 -13.60 -9.47
C PHE A 347 0.25 -13.71 -10.78
N GLN A 348 -0.14 -12.98 -11.83
CA GLN A 348 0.63 -12.89 -13.07
C GLN A 348 2.02 -12.26 -12.83
N ILE A 349 2.09 -11.16 -12.08
CA ILE A 349 3.34 -10.49 -11.70
C ILE A 349 4.27 -11.42 -10.91
N ILE A 350 3.71 -12.11 -9.92
CA ILE A 350 4.42 -13.07 -9.08
C ILE A 350 4.92 -14.28 -9.90
N ARG A 351 4.07 -14.82 -10.79
CA ARG A 351 4.42 -15.93 -11.69
C ARG A 351 5.56 -15.56 -12.64
N ASN A 352 5.47 -14.39 -13.26
CA ASN A 352 6.41 -13.94 -14.28
C ASN A 352 7.66 -13.27 -13.69
N LYS A 353 7.69 -13.03 -12.36
CA LYS A 353 8.75 -12.28 -11.67
C LYS A 353 9.06 -10.96 -12.38
N ALA A 354 7.99 -10.30 -12.81
CA ALA A 354 8.03 -9.14 -13.66
C ALA A 354 6.91 -8.19 -13.27
N PHE A 355 7.25 -6.93 -13.00
CA PHE A 355 6.24 -5.89 -12.87
C PHE A 355 5.78 -5.47 -14.26
N GLN A 356 4.60 -5.93 -14.64
CA GLN A 356 4.06 -5.87 -15.98
C GLN A 356 2.58 -5.52 -15.96
N MET A 357 2.06 -5.15 -17.13
CA MET A 357 0.63 -4.96 -17.37
C MET A 357 -0.12 -6.29 -17.35
N TYR A 358 -1.44 -6.20 -17.24
CA TYR A 358 -2.31 -7.35 -17.18
C TYR A 358 -2.21 -8.17 -18.46
N ASP A 359 -2.08 -9.48 -18.30
CA ASP A 359 -2.04 -10.42 -19.42
C ASP A 359 -3.45 -10.96 -19.68
N ASP A 360 -4.10 -10.49 -20.74
CA ASP A 360 -5.43 -10.99 -21.16
C ASP A 360 -5.35 -12.34 -21.88
N GLU A 361 -4.18 -12.71 -22.44
CA GLU A 361 -3.96 -13.93 -23.22
C GLU A 361 -3.24 -15.01 -22.42
N VAL A 362 -3.60 -15.19 -21.14
CA VAL A 362 -3.02 -16.26 -20.31
C VAL A 362 -3.27 -17.61 -20.98
N GLY A 363 -2.24 -18.13 -21.67
CA GLY A 363 -2.27 -19.45 -22.27
C GLY A 363 -2.62 -20.48 -21.21
N GLY A 364 -3.62 -21.32 -21.49
CA GLY A 364 -3.93 -22.46 -20.64
C GLY A 364 -2.70 -23.37 -20.48
N PRO A 365 -2.63 -24.22 -19.46
CA PRO A 365 -1.49 -25.11 -19.23
C PRO A 365 -1.20 -26.06 -20.42
N LEU A 366 -2.16 -26.25 -21.33
CA LEU A 366 -2.06 -27.03 -22.56
C LEU A 366 -1.78 -26.19 -23.82
N ALA A 367 -1.42 -24.91 -23.70
CA ALA A 367 -0.95 -24.10 -24.82
C ALA A 367 0.45 -24.58 -25.25
N VAL A 368 0.49 -25.74 -25.90
CA VAL A 368 1.67 -26.32 -26.56
C VAL A 368 1.83 -25.58 -27.89
N GLY A 369 2.38 -24.38 -27.82
CA GLY A 369 2.59 -23.52 -28.98
C GLY A 369 3.53 -22.37 -28.63
N ASN A 370 4.30 -21.92 -29.61
CA ASN A 370 5.33 -20.88 -29.52
C ASN A 370 4.76 -19.46 -29.27
N ASN A 371 3.65 -19.32 -28.53
CA ASN A 371 2.93 -18.04 -28.34
C ASN A 371 3.82 -16.95 -27.72
N SER A 372 4.84 -17.32 -26.94
CA SER A 372 5.81 -16.38 -26.37
C SER A 372 6.67 -15.65 -27.41
N ARG A 373 6.72 -16.12 -28.68
CA ARG A 373 7.41 -15.42 -29.77
C ARG A 373 6.60 -14.25 -30.34
N TYR A 374 5.28 -14.32 -30.24
CA TYR A 374 4.37 -13.36 -30.89
C TYR A 374 3.63 -12.47 -29.88
N TYR A 375 3.57 -12.88 -28.62
CA TYR A 375 2.91 -12.15 -27.55
C TYR A 375 3.78 -12.15 -26.28
N LYS A 376 3.94 -10.97 -25.69
CA LYS A 376 4.60 -10.77 -24.40
C LYS A 376 3.94 -9.59 -23.68
N PRO A 377 3.44 -9.77 -22.45
CA PRO A 377 2.90 -8.67 -21.66
C PRO A 377 3.92 -7.54 -21.50
N VAL A 378 3.46 -6.30 -21.67
CA VAL A 378 4.31 -5.12 -21.58
C VAL A 378 4.74 -4.91 -20.13
N ARG A 379 6.04 -4.70 -19.90
CA ARG A 379 6.57 -4.37 -18.58
C ARG A 379 6.38 -2.89 -18.27
N TYR A 380 6.08 -2.55 -17.02
CA TYR A 380 6.15 -1.17 -16.56
C TYR A 380 7.60 -0.67 -16.61
N PRO A 381 7.90 0.40 -17.35
CA PRO A 381 9.28 0.85 -17.54
C PRO A 381 9.75 1.70 -16.36
N THR A 382 9.80 1.11 -15.16
CA THR A 382 10.03 1.83 -13.88
C THR A 382 11.37 2.57 -13.80
N ARG A 383 12.37 2.21 -14.61
CA ARG A 383 13.61 3.00 -14.78
C ARG A 383 13.38 4.41 -15.33
N ASN A 384 12.24 4.65 -15.99
CA ASN A 384 11.88 5.96 -16.54
C ASN A 384 11.37 6.94 -15.48
N ILE A 385 11.14 6.49 -14.23
CA ILE A 385 10.61 7.35 -13.17
C ILE A 385 11.58 8.50 -12.89
N ARG A 386 11.04 9.71 -13.05
CA ARG A 386 11.76 10.97 -12.89
C ARG A 386 11.62 11.58 -11.50
N SER A 387 10.59 11.26 -10.73
CA SER A 387 10.46 11.71 -9.35
C SER A 387 11.50 11.04 -8.43
N PRO A 388 12.00 11.74 -7.40
CA PRO A 388 12.79 11.12 -6.32
C PRO A 388 12.00 10.00 -5.64
N ILE A 389 12.66 8.87 -5.35
CA ILE A 389 12.04 7.71 -4.71
C ILE A 389 12.76 7.42 -3.41
N VAL A 390 12.00 7.30 -2.31
CA VAL A 390 12.48 6.86 -1.00
C VAL A 390 11.73 5.60 -0.61
N LEU A 391 12.42 4.46 -0.58
CA LEU A 391 11.87 3.18 -0.14
C LEU A 391 12.12 3.00 1.36
N ILE A 392 11.07 2.62 2.09
CA ILE A 392 11.16 2.20 3.48
C ILE A 392 10.49 0.83 3.58
N TYR A 393 11.27 -0.20 3.90
CA TYR A 393 10.78 -1.58 3.91
C TYR A 393 11.13 -2.33 5.20
N GLY A 394 10.35 -3.36 5.51
CA GLY A 394 10.55 -4.20 6.68
C GLY A 394 11.49 -5.37 6.36
N GLY A 395 12.47 -5.64 7.22
CA GLY A 395 13.40 -6.77 7.04
C GLY A 395 12.74 -8.14 7.21
N SER A 396 11.58 -8.20 7.89
CA SER A 396 10.76 -9.40 8.06
C SER A 396 9.59 -9.47 7.07
N ASP A 397 9.47 -8.52 6.14
CA ASP A 397 8.39 -8.49 5.16
C ASP A 397 8.66 -9.42 3.97
N SER A 398 7.98 -10.57 3.97
CA SER A 398 8.09 -11.59 2.92
C SER A 398 7.75 -11.12 1.50
N LEU A 399 7.03 -10.00 1.33
CA LEU A 399 6.62 -9.52 0.01
C LEU A 399 7.65 -8.60 -0.67
N VAL A 400 8.61 -8.06 0.08
CA VAL A 400 9.57 -7.10 -0.44
C VAL A 400 10.86 -7.79 -0.86
N ASP A 401 11.10 -7.90 -2.17
CA ASP A 401 12.41 -8.28 -2.71
C ASP A 401 13.18 -7.02 -3.12
N ILE A 402 13.92 -6.44 -2.16
CA ILE A 402 14.65 -5.18 -2.39
C ILE A 402 15.71 -5.30 -3.49
N GLY A 403 16.31 -6.49 -3.66
CA GLY A 403 17.33 -6.74 -4.68
C GLY A 403 16.75 -6.74 -6.09
N VAL A 404 15.57 -7.31 -6.30
CA VAL A 404 14.82 -7.20 -7.56
C VAL A 404 14.39 -5.75 -7.79
N MET A 405 13.83 -5.09 -6.78
CA MET A 405 13.37 -3.71 -6.91
C MET A 405 14.48 -2.75 -7.33
N LEU A 406 15.64 -2.78 -6.67
CA LEU A 406 16.77 -1.89 -6.98
C LEU A 406 17.35 -2.11 -8.39
N ARG A 407 17.15 -3.29 -8.99
CA ARG A 407 17.55 -3.54 -10.38
C ARG A 407 16.58 -2.93 -11.39
N GLU A 408 15.30 -2.88 -11.06
CA GLU A 408 14.26 -2.35 -11.94
C GLU A 408 14.04 -0.83 -11.74
N LEU A 409 14.45 -0.26 -10.61
CA LEU A 409 14.29 1.16 -10.30
C LEU A 409 15.45 2.06 -10.76
N PRO A 410 15.23 3.39 -10.82
CA PRO A 410 16.30 4.35 -11.05
C PRO A 410 17.40 4.26 -9.99
N ARG A 411 18.67 4.45 -10.40
CA ARG A 411 19.85 4.33 -9.53
C ARG A 411 19.89 5.30 -8.34
N ARG A 412 19.13 6.40 -8.41
CA ARG A 412 19.04 7.42 -7.36
C ARG A 412 18.01 7.11 -6.28
N THR A 413 17.35 5.95 -6.36
CA THR A 413 16.41 5.49 -5.34
C THR A 413 17.12 5.36 -4.00
N THR A 414 16.59 6.00 -2.96
CA THR A 414 17.11 5.88 -1.59
C THR A 414 16.35 4.76 -0.87
N VAL A 415 17.05 4.00 -0.04
CA VAL A 415 16.47 2.85 0.66
C VAL A 415 16.76 2.92 2.16
N ARG A 416 15.76 2.57 2.97
CA ARG A 416 15.81 2.41 4.42
C ARG A 416 15.13 1.09 4.81
N GLU A 417 15.85 0.28 5.56
CA GLU A 417 15.33 -0.96 6.13
C GLU A 417 14.97 -0.74 7.59
N ILE A 418 13.82 -1.27 8.00
CA ILE A 418 13.41 -1.43 9.41
C ILE A 418 13.45 -2.94 9.71
N PRO A 419 14.54 -3.46 10.31
CA PRO A 419 14.85 -4.90 10.26
C PRO A 419 13.76 -5.83 10.81
N LYS A 420 13.04 -5.40 11.84
CA LYS A 420 12.03 -6.23 12.51
C LYS A 420 10.60 -6.04 11.98
N TYR A 421 10.40 -5.12 11.05
CA TYR A 421 9.06 -4.82 10.56
C TYR A 421 8.60 -5.89 9.57
N GLU A 422 7.36 -6.30 9.75
CA GLU A 422 6.53 -7.01 8.78
C GLU A 422 5.69 -5.99 7.99
N HIS A 423 4.78 -6.46 7.14
CA HIS A 423 4.08 -5.62 6.18
C HIS A 423 3.14 -4.59 6.82
N LEU A 424 2.27 -5.01 7.75
CA LEU A 424 1.27 -4.12 8.38
C LEU A 424 1.85 -3.20 9.45
N ASP A 425 3.11 -3.42 9.85
CA ASP A 425 3.77 -2.64 10.90
C ASP A 425 3.93 -1.17 10.52
N PHE A 426 4.07 -0.89 9.22
CA PHE A 426 4.11 0.47 8.67
C PHE A 426 2.83 1.27 8.89
N LEU A 427 1.71 0.61 9.19
CA LEU A 427 0.45 1.26 9.53
C LEU A 427 0.26 1.31 11.05
N TRP A 428 0.51 0.21 11.76
CA TRP A 428 -0.06 0.01 13.10
C TRP A 428 0.91 -0.47 14.17
N ALA A 429 2.21 -0.60 13.89
CA ALA A 429 3.17 -0.98 14.91
C ALA A 429 3.19 0.02 16.08
N SER A 430 3.60 -0.46 17.24
CA SER A 430 3.59 0.31 18.48
C SER A 430 4.69 1.38 18.52
N ASP A 431 5.68 1.28 17.65
CA ASP A 431 6.88 2.13 17.53
C ASP A 431 7.02 2.80 16.14
N VAL A 432 5.95 2.79 15.33
CA VAL A 432 5.93 3.33 13.96
C VAL A 432 6.28 4.81 13.86
N ASP A 433 5.87 5.61 14.84
CA ASP A 433 6.22 7.02 14.97
C ASP A 433 7.73 7.21 15.13
N SER A 434 8.36 6.36 15.95
CA SER A 434 9.79 6.47 16.24
C SER A 434 10.68 5.94 15.12
N LEU A 435 10.27 4.85 14.45
CA LEU A 435 11.11 4.14 13.48
C LEU A 435 10.86 4.57 12.02
N VAL A 436 9.63 4.98 11.68
CA VAL A 436 9.25 5.27 10.27
C VAL A 436 9.13 6.76 10.01
N PHE A 437 8.48 7.52 10.90
CA PHE A 437 8.04 8.89 10.56
C PHE A 437 9.20 9.84 10.29
N ARG A 438 10.31 9.69 11.02
CA ARG A 438 11.52 10.49 10.76
C ARG A 438 12.00 10.35 9.32
N HIS A 439 11.97 9.14 8.76
CA HIS A 439 12.38 8.92 7.38
C HIS A 439 11.40 9.55 6.37
N VAL A 440 10.11 9.57 6.70
CA VAL A 440 9.08 10.26 5.91
C VAL A 440 9.31 11.77 5.93
N TYR A 441 9.45 12.38 7.12
CA TYR A 441 9.66 13.82 7.25
C TYR A 441 10.94 14.27 6.56
N ASP A 442 12.04 13.55 6.77
CA ASP A 442 13.30 13.77 6.08
C ASP A 442 13.15 13.76 4.54
N ALA A 443 12.31 12.89 3.99
CA ALA A 443 12.05 12.81 2.55
C ALA A 443 11.23 14.01 2.07
N LEU A 444 10.17 14.37 2.79
CA LEU A 444 9.32 15.51 2.48
C LEU A 444 10.11 16.82 2.56
N GLU A 445 10.88 17.04 3.62
CA GLU A 445 11.68 18.25 3.81
C GLU A 445 12.77 18.41 2.75
N ARG A 446 13.45 17.32 2.36
CA ARG A 446 14.51 17.38 1.34
C ARG A 446 14.00 17.67 -0.07
N HIS A 447 12.77 17.24 -0.39
CA HIS A 447 12.29 17.24 -1.77
C HIS A 447 11.11 18.20 -2.02
N ALA A 448 10.22 18.38 -1.04
CA ALA A 448 9.13 19.35 -1.10
C ALA A 448 9.47 20.67 -0.42
N GLY A 449 10.48 20.68 0.47
CA GLY A 449 11.00 21.87 1.14
C GLY A 449 11.90 22.69 0.22
N GLY A 450 11.34 23.67 -0.49
CA GLY A 450 12.14 24.81 -0.96
C GLY A 450 12.68 25.56 0.26
N GLN A 451 13.98 25.84 0.30
CA GLN A 451 14.72 26.59 1.35
C GLN A 451 13.83 27.38 2.31
N SER A 452 13.34 26.74 3.37
CA SER A 452 12.60 27.36 4.46
C SER A 452 12.87 26.53 5.69
N THR A 453 13.97 26.85 6.35
CA THR A 453 14.38 26.28 7.63
C THR A 453 13.33 26.63 8.68
N VAL A 454 12.33 25.77 8.86
CA VAL A 454 11.55 25.75 10.10
C VAL A 454 12.44 25.08 11.13
N LYS A 455 13.05 25.88 12.01
CA LYS A 455 13.76 25.36 13.18
C LYS A 455 12.71 24.76 14.13
N ILE A 456 12.64 23.44 14.19
CA ILE A 456 11.94 22.72 15.25
C ILE A 456 12.75 22.93 16.55
N PRO A 457 12.15 23.40 17.66
CA PRO A 457 12.85 23.42 18.95
C PRO A 457 13.03 21.98 19.43
N LEU A 458 14.27 21.49 19.43
CA LEU A 458 14.62 20.28 20.17
C LEU A 458 14.50 20.61 21.68
N GLN A 459 13.45 20.14 22.35
CA GLN A 459 13.49 19.99 23.79
C GLN A 459 14.39 18.80 24.12
N ILE A 460 15.66 19.08 24.38
CA ILE A 460 16.56 18.13 25.05
C ILE A 460 16.24 18.23 26.54
N THR A 461 15.55 17.22 27.07
CA THR A 461 15.50 16.98 28.52
C THR A 461 16.87 16.47 28.96
N GLY A 462 17.71 17.40 29.44
CA GLY A 462 18.92 17.07 30.19
C GLY A 462 18.58 16.65 31.62
N PRO A 463 19.38 15.78 32.25
CA PRO A 463 19.12 15.30 33.60
C PRO A 463 19.41 16.38 34.64
N GLU A 464 18.61 16.37 35.71
CA GLU A 464 18.76 17.22 36.89
C GLU A 464 20.19 17.12 37.47
N THR A 465 20.85 18.26 37.59
CA THR A 465 22.13 18.40 38.28
C THR A 465 21.91 18.36 39.79
N ALA A 466 22.31 17.27 40.43
CA ALA A 466 22.64 17.28 41.85
C ALA A 466 24.11 17.73 42.00
N SER A 467 24.30 18.85 42.67
CA SER A 467 25.60 19.38 43.09
C SER A 467 26.26 18.43 44.10
N ASN A 468 27.53 18.09 43.88
CA ASN A 468 28.57 18.13 44.90
C ASN A 468 29.94 17.99 44.25
N GLY A 469 30.86 18.86 44.66
CA GLY A 469 32.20 18.98 44.11
C GLY A 469 33.12 17.86 44.56
N ASP A 470 34.17 17.66 43.77
CA ASP A 470 35.53 17.66 44.30
C ASP A 470 36.53 17.92 43.17
N GLN A 471 37.50 18.78 43.47
CA GLN A 471 38.66 19.09 42.63
C GLN A 471 39.60 17.90 42.59
N LEU A 472 40.07 17.51 41.41
CA LEU A 472 41.46 17.07 41.26
C LEU A 472 41.97 17.33 39.84
N SER A 473 43.04 18.13 39.78
CA SER A 473 43.88 18.44 38.65
C SER A 473 44.59 17.22 38.06
N LEU A 474 44.88 17.21 36.75
CA LEU A 474 46.23 17.00 36.16
C LEU A 474 46.20 17.13 34.62
N ARG A 475 47.36 17.51 34.08
CA ARG A 475 47.68 17.95 32.71
C ARG A 475 47.70 16.81 31.66
N PRO A 476 47.79 17.13 30.34
CA PRO A 476 47.78 16.15 29.26
C PRO A 476 49.20 15.68 28.90
N ASP A 477 49.34 14.39 28.58
CA ASP A 477 50.53 13.84 27.93
C ASP A 477 50.19 13.35 26.52
N GLU A 478 50.93 13.89 25.55
CA GLU A 478 51.13 13.36 24.20
C GLU A 478 52.14 12.20 24.23
N GLU A 479 51.92 11.13 23.46
CA GLU A 479 52.91 10.37 22.65
C GLU A 479 52.20 9.13 22.04
N GLU A 480 52.02 9.07 20.73
CA GLU A 480 52.93 8.47 19.73
C GLU A 480 52.94 6.93 19.69
N VAL A 481 52.22 6.33 18.75
CA VAL A 481 52.66 5.07 18.08
C VAL A 481 52.34 5.12 16.59
N LYS A 482 53.42 5.18 15.80
CA LYS A 482 53.47 5.03 14.34
C LYS A 482 53.44 3.55 13.91
N ARG A 483 53.14 3.38 12.60
CA ARG A 483 53.64 2.37 11.65
C ARG A 483 52.93 1.00 11.57
N ASN A 484 52.18 0.77 10.49
CA ASN A 484 52.73 0.11 9.29
C ASN A 484 51.69 -0.03 8.15
N ALA A 485 52.11 0.37 6.95
CA ALA A 485 51.49 0.06 5.66
C ALA A 485 52.54 -0.63 4.78
N PRO A 486 52.15 -1.44 3.79
CA PRO A 486 53.00 -1.67 2.63
C PRO A 486 52.34 -1.22 1.31
N SER A 487 52.99 -0.22 0.72
CA SER A 487 53.45 -0.08 -0.68
C SER A 487 52.61 -0.54 -1.90
N ARG A 488 52.50 0.43 -2.82
CA ARG A 488 52.06 0.40 -4.22
C ARG A 488 52.94 -0.48 -5.13
N ARG A 489 52.36 -0.90 -6.26
CA ARG A 489 53.07 -0.97 -7.56
C ARG A 489 52.31 -0.17 -8.62
N HIS A 490 53.06 0.72 -9.28
CA HIS A 490 52.73 1.47 -10.50
C HIS A 490 52.90 0.59 -11.74
N LEU A 491 52.07 0.81 -12.76
CA LEU A 491 52.45 0.79 -14.17
C LEU A 491 51.71 1.93 -14.92
N ASN A 492 52.49 2.85 -15.47
CA ASN A 492 52.22 3.74 -16.62
C ASN A 492 52.28 2.89 -17.92
N ALA A 493 51.98 3.30 -19.16
CA ALA A 493 51.22 4.37 -19.84
C ALA A 493 51.24 3.96 -21.35
N ASP A 494 50.77 4.87 -22.22
CA ASP A 494 50.81 4.89 -23.70
C ASP A 494 49.60 4.28 -24.42
N SER A 495 49.06 4.80 -25.53
CA SER A 495 48.96 6.13 -26.15
C SER A 495 48.13 5.91 -27.43
N MET A 496 47.14 6.74 -27.78
CA MET A 496 46.90 7.16 -29.17
C MET A 496 45.75 8.18 -29.32
N ASN A 497 46.12 9.24 -30.04
CA ASN A 497 45.39 10.39 -30.56
C ASN A 497 44.12 10.04 -31.38
N SER A 498 43.02 10.76 -31.18
CA SER A 498 42.53 11.95 -31.92
C SER A 498 41.93 11.67 -33.30
N VAL A 499 40.63 11.97 -33.50
CA VAL A 499 40.10 12.69 -34.68
C VAL A 499 38.81 13.42 -34.26
N ASN A 500 38.79 14.74 -34.51
CA ASN A 500 37.65 15.65 -34.41
C ASN A 500 36.66 15.46 -35.55
N GLY A 501 35.39 15.79 -35.33
CA GLY A 501 34.39 15.95 -36.38
C GLY A 501 33.10 16.56 -35.88
N ASP A 502 33.10 17.90 -35.73
CA ASP A 502 31.89 18.73 -35.66
C ASP A 502 31.02 18.53 -36.90
N PHE A 503 29.70 18.43 -36.74
CA PHE A 503 28.71 18.97 -37.69
C PHE A 503 27.30 19.02 -37.08
N SER A 504 26.71 20.20 -37.08
CA SER A 504 25.28 20.51 -37.04
C SER A 504 25.12 21.95 -37.57
N PRO A 505 23.93 22.41 -38.02
CA PRO A 505 22.69 21.71 -38.36
C PRO A 505 22.20 22.04 -39.79
N ASN A 506 21.20 21.33 -40.31
CA ASN A 506 20.34 21.88 -41.37
C ASN A 506 18.90 21.41 -41.20
N ASN A 507 18.02 22.41 -41.18
CA ASN A 507 16.57 22.36 -41.33
C ASN A 507 16.17 21.59 -42.59
N LEU A 508 15.09 20.81 -42.52
CA LEU A 508 14.15 20.64 -43.63
C LEU A 508 12.77 20.23 -43.09
N THR A 509 11.84 21.16 -43.24
CA THR A 509 10.38 21.03 -43.20
C THR A 509 9.85 20.27 -44.41
N TYR A 510 8.89 19.37 -44.21
CA TYR A 510 7.82 18.91 -45.12
C TYR A 510 6.89 18.05 -44.22
N GLY A 511 5.58 18.17 -44.15
CA GLY A 511 4.56 18.62 -45.09
C GLY A 511 3.45 17.57 -45.03
N ASP A 512 2.24 17.99 -44.69
CA ASP A 512 1.01 17.18 -44.62
C ASP A 512 0.79 16.32 -45.88
N GLN A 513 0.24 15.12 -45.70
CA GLN A 513 -0.78 14.58 -46.62
C GLN A 513 -1.55 13.40 -46.00
N ASP A 514 -2.87 13.51 -46.13
CA ASP A 514 -3.91 12.55 -45.78
C ASP A 514 -3.72 11.15 -46.37
N CYS A 515 -4.08 10.13 -45.58
CA CYS A 515 -4.93 9.00 -45.98
C CYS A 515 -5.35 8.17 -44.75
#